data_AF-A0A4C1U533-F1
#
_entry.id   AF-A0A4C1U533-F1
#
_cell.length_a   1.000
_cell.length_b   1.000
_cell.length_c   1.000
_cell.angle_alpha   90.00
_cell.angle_beta   90.00
_cell.angle_gamma   90.00
#
_symmetry.space_group_name_H-M   'P 1'
#
loop_
_entity.id
_entity.type
_entity.pdbx_description
1 polymer ?
#
loop_
_entity_poly.entity_id
_entity_poly.type
_entity_poly.pdbx_seq_one_letter_code
_entity_poly.pdbx_strand_id
1 'polypeptide(L)'
;MGRKAGPVNRLSALRVASAFRTISEEAVCVISGVLPLRVLAKEKQTLYQRKRSSILSTEELREEERQNSICRWQLQWDAGKKGRWTHRLIPQIDVCLNRNHGEVNYYLIQMLSGHGCFRAYLHRFKRDDSLKCPSCPGKPEDAEHVFSCSPF
;
A
#
# COMPACT_ATOMS: atom_id res chain seq x y z
N MET A 1 -29.78 0.07 -0.28
CA MET A 1 -28.89 0.18 -1.47
C MET A 1 -27.52 0.68 -1.00
N GLY A 2 -26.70 -0.20 -0.43
CA GLY A 2 -25.41 0.18 0.17
C GLY A 2 -24.35 0.38 -0.90
N ARG A 3 -23.92 1.62 -1.12
CA ARG A 3 -22.73 1.90 -1.95
C ARG A 3 -21.57 1.09 -1.34
N LYS A 4 -20.97 0.20 -2.12
CA LYS A 4 -19.76 -0.54 -1.72
C LYS A 4 -18.71 0.51 -1.33
N ALA A 5 -18.43 0.64 -0.03
CA ALA A 5 -17.57 1.71 0.47
C ALA A 5 -16.07 1.45 0.21
N GLY A 6 -15.68 0.18 0.01
CA GLY A 6 -14.30 -0.23 -0.31
C GLY A 6 -13.68 0.50 -1.51
N PRO A 7 -14.36 0.57 -2.68
CA PRO A 7 -13.90 1.35 -3.84
C PRO A 7 -13.51 2.81 -3.55
N VAL A 8 -14.18 3.48 -2.61
CA VAL A 8 -13.94 4.90 -2.31
C VAL A 8 -12.62 5.10 -1.58
N ASN A 9 -12.33 4.27 -0.57
CA ASN A 9 -11.08 4.37 0.20
C ASN A 9 -9.84 4.15 -0.68
N ARG A 10 -9.92 3.15 -1.56
CA ARG A 10 -8.86 2.87 -2.52
C ARG A 10 -8.61 4.04 -3.48
N LEU A 11 -9.67 4.70 -3.96
CA LEU A 11 -9.54 5.85 -4.84
C LEU A 11 -8.87 7.04 -4.12
N SER A 12 -9.22 7.28 -2.86
CA SER A 12 -8.54 8.30 -2.05
C SER A 12 -7.05 7.99 -1.88
N ALA A 13 -6.70 6.75 -1.54
CA ALA A 13 -5.30 6.33 -1.40
C ALA A 13 -4.51 6.48 -2.72
N LEU A 14 -5.11 6.10 -3.86
CA LEU A 14 -4.50 6.29 -5.18
C LEU A 14 -4.24 7.77 -5.49
N ARG A 15 -5.12 8.68 -5.09
CA ARG A 15 -4.95 10.12 -5.30
C ARG A 15 -3.87 10.70 -4.40
N VAL A 16 -3.87 10.34 -3.11
CA VAL A 16 -2.82 10.74 -2.16
C VAL A 16 -1.44 10.33 -2.67
N ALA A 17 -1.36 9.11 -3.23
CA ALA A 17 -0.13 8.56 -3.76
C ALA A 17 0.12 8.89 -5.25
N SER A 18 -0.74 9.65 -5.94
CA SER A 18 -0.65 9.86 -7.41
C SER A 18 -0.36 8.57 -8.21
N ALA A 19 -0.98 7.46 -7.81
CA ALA A 19 -0.52 6.13 -8.17
C ALA A 19 -1.37 5.48 -9.30
N PHE A 20 -0.77 4.57 -10.06
CA PHE A 20 -1.45 3.86 -11.14
C PHE A 20 -2.69 3.09 -10.65
N ARG A 21 -3.80 3.19 -11.40
CA ARG A 21 -5.08 2.52 -11.09
C ARG A 21 -5.01 0.99 -11.01
N THR A 22 -3.93 0.39 -11.48
CA THR A 22 -3.67 -1.06 -11.51
C THR A 22 -3.01 -1.58 -10.23
N ILE A 23 -2.47 -0.67 -9.39
CA ILE A 23 -1.87 -1.02 -8.11
C ILE A 23 -2.93 -1.63 -7.19
N SER A 24 -2.57 -2.71 -6.49
CA SER A 24 -3.45 -3.37 -5.53
C SER A 24 -3.86 -2.44 -4.39
N GLU A 25 -5.05 -2.65 -3.81
CA GLU A 25 -5.53 -1.88 -2.66
C GLU A 25 -4.53 -1.94 -1.49
N GLU A 26 -3.98 -3.11 -1.24
CA GLU A 26 -3.05 -3.39 -0.15
C GLU A 26 -1.77 -2.53 -0.29
N ALA A 27 -1.12 -2.60 -1.45
CA ALA A 27 0.09 -1.83 -1.72
C ALA A 27 -0.14 -0.31 -1.66
N VAL A 28 -1.23 0.20 -2.25
CA VAL A 28 -1.48 1.65 -2.23
C VAL A 28 -1.77 2.15 -0.81
N CYS A 29 -2.50 1.37 0.00
CA CYS A 29 -2.74 1.69 1.40
C CYS A 29 -1.45 1.78 2.22
N VAL A 30 -0.51 0.84 2.03
CA VAL A 30 0.81 0.88 2.69
C VAL A 30 1.59 2.11 2.23
N ILE A 31 1.73 2.31 0.92
CA ILE A 31 2.49 3.43 0.35
C ILE A 31 1.94 4.79 0.79
N SER A 32 0.62 4.91 0.88
CA SER A 32 -0.05 6.15 1.30
C SER A 32 -0.14 6.33 2.81
N GLY A 33 0.27 5.35 3.62
CA GLY A 33 0.11 5.40 5.09
C GLY A 33 -1.36 5.40 5.52
N VAL A 34 -2.25 4.72 4.78
CA VAL A 34 -3.69 4.68 5.07
C VAL A 34 -4.11 3.25 5.41
N LEU A 35 -4.87 3.08 6.49
CA LEU A 35 -5.45 1.76 6.78
C LEU A 35 -6.57 1.41 5.79
N PRO A 36 -6.67 0.15 5.35
CA PRO A 36 -7.79 -0.29 4.53
C PRO A 36 -9.14 -0.06 5.22
N LEU A 37 -10.17 0.27 4.45
CA LEU A 37 -11.49 0.61 5.00
C LEU A 37 -12.07 -0.49 5.87
N ARG A 38 -11.86 -1.76 5.51
CA ARG A 38 -12.32 -2.90 6.31
C ARG A 38 -11.75 -2.90 7.73
N VAL A 39 -10.49 -2.47 7.87
CA VAL A 39 -9.80 -2.38 9.16
C VAL A 39 -10.38 -1.23 9.97
N LEU A 40 -10.53 -0.05 9.35
CA LEU A 40 -11.15 1.12 9.99
C LEU A 40 -12.61 0.89 10.39
N ALA A 41 -13.39 0.17 9.58
CA ALA A 41 -14.76 -0.18 9.89
C ALA A 41 -14.83 -1.11 11.10
N LYS A 42 -13.90 -2.08 11.18
CA LYS A 42 -13.80 -2.99 12.32
C LYS A 42 -13.38 -2.25 13.60
N GLU A 43 -12.40 -1.35 13.51
CA GLU A 43 -11.98 -0.46 14.60
C GLU A 43 -13.18 0.28 15.20
N LYS A 44 -13.97 0.95 14.35
CA LYS A 44 -15.17 1.69 14.77
C LYS A 44 -16.25 0.79 15.39
N GLN A 45 -16.47 -0.39 14.81
CA GLN A 45 -17.43 -1.36 15.36
C GLN A 45 -17.02 -1.81 16.77
N THR A 46 -15.76 -2.18 16.96
CA THR A 46 -15.24 -2.64 18.25
C THR A 46 -15.33 -1.53 19.30
N LEU A 47 -14.96 -0.29 18.94
CA LEU A 47 -15.08 0.85 19.84
C LEU A 47 -16.53 1.10 20.28
N TYR A 48 -17.48 1.04 19.36
CA TYR A 48 -18.90 1.21 19.69
C TYR A 48 -19.39 0.14 20.68
N GLN A 49 -18.96 -1.11 20.50
CA GLN A 49 -19.32 -2.22 21.38
C GLN A 49 -18.67 -2.08 22.76
N ARG A 50 -17.37 -1.79 22.82
CA ARG A 50 -16.60 -1.70 24.08
C ARG A 50 -16.95 -0.47 24.91
N LYS A 51 -17.34 0.64 24.28
CA LYS A 51 -17.72 1.88 24.98
C LYS A 51 -18.89 1.68 25.95
N ARG A 52 -19.72 0.65 25.73
CA ARG A 52 -20.89 0.35 26.56
C ARG A 52 -20.58 -0.51 27.79
N SER A 53 -19.41 -1.13 27.85
CA SER A 53 -19.07 -2.15 28.87
C SER A 53 -17.70 -1.94 29.53
N SER A 54 -16.94 -0.93 29.11
CA SER A 54 -15.57 -0.70 29.58
C SER A 54 -15.49 0.32 30.72
N ILE A 55 -14.58 0.07 31.65
CA ILE A 55 -14.22 0.97 32.77
C ILE A 55 -13.12 1.97 32.33
N LEU A 56 -12.36 1.64 31.28
CA LEU A 56 -11.31 2.51 30.72
C LEU A 56 -11.87 3.82 30.17
N SER A 57 -11.04 4.86 30.15
CA SER A 57 -11.36 6.13 29.49
C SER A 57 -11.60 5.94 27.99
N THR A 58 -12.28 6.90 27.37
CA THR A 58 -12.57 6.84 25.93
C THR A 58 -11.27 6.91 25.11
N GLU A 59 -10.27 7.62 25.61
CA GLU A 59 -8.97 7.86 25.01
C GLU A 59 -8.12 6.59 25.04
N GLU A 60 -8.01 5.92 26.19
CA GLU A 60 -7.29 4.64 26.33
C GLU A 60 -7.87 3.56 25.41
N LEU A 61 -9.20 3.48 25.34
CA LEU A 61 -9.87 2.53 24.44
C LEU A 61 -9.58 2.79 22.97
N ARG A 62 -9.48 4.05 22.57
CA ARG A 62 -9.16 4.43 21.19
C ARG A 62 -7.73 4.04 20.84
N GLU A 63 -6.78 4.31 21.73
CA GLU A 63 -5.38 3.97 21.50
C GLU A 63 -5.18 2.45 21.41
N GLU A 64 -5.78 1.70 22.34
CA GLU A 64 -5.70 0.24 22.34
C GLU A 64 -6.28 -0.36 21.04
N GLU A 65 -7.49 0.07 20.64
CA GLU A 65 -8.11 -0.46 19.42
C GLU A 65 -7.43 0.04 18.14
N ARG A 66 -6.79 1.20 18.18
CA ARG A 66 -5.92 1.68 17.10
C ARG A 66 -4.74 0.74 16.92
N GLN A 67 -4.06 0.37 18.00
CA GLN A 67 -2.94 -0.55 17.95
C GLN A 67 -3.35 -1.95 17.51
N ASN A 68 -4.51 -2.44 17.98
CA ASN A 68 -5.11 -3.69 17.49
C ASN A 68 -5.40 -3.64 15.98
N SER A 69 -5.88 -2.50 15.48
CA SER A 69 -6.15 -2.29 14.05
C SER A 69 -4.89 -2.33 13.21
N ILE A 70 -3.81 -1.71 13.68
CA ILE A 70 -2.50 -1.76 13.03
C ILE A 70 -1.98 -3.20 13.03
N CYS A 71 -2.03 -3.92 14.16
CA CYS A 71 -1.60 -5.32 14.24
C CYS A 71 -2.39 -6.23 13.27
N ARG A 72 -3.72 -6.10 13.24
CA ARG A 72 -4.57 -6.83 12.27
C ARG A 72 -4.19 -6.51 10.83
N TRP A 73 -3.84 -5.25 10.54
CA TRP A 73 -3.43 -4.87 9.20
C TRP A 73 -2.06 -5.44 8.84
N GLN A 74 -1.08 -5.40 9.75
CA GLN A 74 0.25 -5.99 9.58
C GLN A 74 0.14 -7.50 9.24
N LEU A 75 -0.65 -8.26 10.01
CA LEU A 75 -0.88 -9.68 9.74
C LEU A 75 -1.47 -9.95 8.34
N GLN A 76 -2.42 -9.12 7.90
CA GLN A 76 -2.98 -9.22 6.56
C GLN A 76 -1.98 -8.84 5.47
N TRP A 77 -1.08 -7.89 5.76
CA TRP A 77 -0.03 -7.47 4.86
C TRP A 77 1.00 -8.59 4.65
N ASP A 78 1.42 -9.23 5.73
CA ASP A 78 2.38 -10.33 5.70
C ASP A 78 1.84 -11.56 4.95
N ALA A 79 0.58 -11.93 5.22
CA ALA A 79 -0.09 -13.05 4.57
C ALA A 79 -0.58 -12.75 3.13
N GLY A 80 -0.57 -11.48 2.71
CA GLY A 80 -1.11 -11.04 1.43
C GLY A 80 -0.30 -11.53 0.23
N LYS A 81 -0.99 -11.93 -0.84
CA LYS A 81 -0.36 -12.33 -2.12
C LYS A 81 -0.17 -11.17 -3.11
N LYS A 82 -0.84 -10.04 -2.90
CA LYS A 82 -0.77 -8.86 -3.76
C LYS A 82 0.24 -7.86 -3.19
N GLY A 83 0.85 -7.05 -4.06
CA GLY A 83 1.81 -6.03 -3.62
C GLY A 83 3.10 -6.61 -3.06
N ARG A 84 3.49 -7.85 -3.42
CA ARG A 84 4.67 -8.52 -2.86
C ARG A 84 5.97 -7.76 -3.07
N TRP A 85 6.10 -7.06 -4.20
CA TRP A 85 7.22 -6.14 -4.43
C TRP A 85 7.24 -5.03 -3.38
N THR A 86 6.12 -4.35 -3.17
CA THR A 86 5.99 -3.33 -2.12
C THR A 86 6.21 -3.91 -0.72
N HIS A 87 5.76 -5.13 -0.42
CA HIS A 87 6.01 -5.82 0.86
C HIS A 87 7.50 -6.08 1.09
N ARG A 88 8.22 -6.48 0.03
CA ARG A 88 9.66 -6.67 0.08
C ARG A 88 10.41 -5.38 0.45
N LEU A 89 9.93 -4.23 -0.02
CA LEU A 89 10.50 -2.92 0.30
C LEU A 89 10.03 -2.36 1.65
N ILE A 90 8.75 -2.58 1.98
CA ILE A 90 8.08 -2.04 3.17
C ILE A 90 7.35 -3.19 3.87
N PRO A 91 8.08 -4.03 4.64
CA PRO A 91 7.47 -5.16 5.35
C PRO A 91 6.69 -4.70 6.58
N GLN A 92 7.16 -3.64 7.25
CA GLN A 92 6.53 -3.07 8.44
C GLN A 92 5.70 -1.84 8.06
N ILE A 93 4.40 -1.88 8.30
CA ILE A 93 3.45 -0.84 7.86
C ILE A 93 3.56 0.45 8.70
N ASP A 94 4.05 0.35 9.93
CA ASP A 94 4.20 1.44 10.88
C ASP A 94 5.15 2.52 10.37
N VAL A 95 6.18 2.14 9.61
CA VAL A 95 7.10 3.06 8.92
C VAL A 95 6.35 4.06 8.06
N CYS A 96 5.33 3.60 7.32
CA CYS A 96 4.52 4.48 6.47
C CYS A 96 3.38 5.16 7.21
N LEU A 97 2.80 4.51 8.23
CA LEU A 97 1.73 5.09 9.06
C LEU A 97 2.23 6.27 9.91
N ASN A 98 3.45 6.18 10.42
CA ASN A 98 4.07 7.19 11.29
C ASN A 98 4.91 8.21 10.50
N ARG A 99 4.91 8.14 9.17
CA ARG A 99 5.64 9.10 8.33
C ARG A 99 4.95 10.45 8.44
N ASN A 100 5.61 11.43 9.07
CA ASN A 100 5.10 12.79 9.25
C ASN A 100 4.65 13.40 7.93
N HIS A 101 5.57 13.83 7.05
CA HIS A 101 5.27 14.29 5.70
C HIS A 101 6.39 13.89 4.75
N GLY A 102 6.03 13.58 3.50
CA GLY A 102 6.96 13.39 2.41
C GLY A 102 6.16 13.39 1.12
N GLU A 103 6.41 14.37 0.24
CA GLU A 103 5.90 14.33 -1.13
C GLU A 103 6.38 13.03 -1.76
N VAL A 104 5.47 12.07 -1.87
CA VAL A 104 5.73 10.85 -2.61
C VAL A 104 5.71 11.25 -4.07
N ASN A 105 6.88 11.61 -4.58
CA ASN A 105 6.99 12.04 -5.96
C ASN A 105 6.64 10.88 -6.92
N TYR A 106 6.28 11.24 -8.15
CA TYR A 106 5.80 10.30 -9.17
C TYR A 106 6.75 9.11 -9.40
N TYR A 107 8.06 9.33 -9.33
CA TYR A 107 9.06 8.28 -9.54
C TYR A 107 9.19 7.34 -8.33
N LEU A 108 9.15 7.88 -7.12
CA LEU A 108 9.18 7.09 -5.89
C LEU A 108 7.98 6.15 -5.82
N ILE A 109 6.80 6.63 -6.18
CA ILE A 109 5.59 5.81 -6.20
C ILE A 109 5.70 4.68 -7.22
N GLN A 110 6.26 4.95 -8.39
CA GLN A 110 6.47 3.91 -9.40
C GLN A 110 7.42 2.84 -8.90
N MET A 111 8.53 3.25 -8.31
CA MET A 111 9.50 2.33 -7.70
C MET A 111 8.85 1.50 -6.59
N LEU A 112 8.23 2.13 -5.59
CA LEU A 112 7.63 1.43 -4.45
C LEU A 112 6.50 0.48 -4.86
N SER A 113 5.71 0.86 -5.86
CA SER A 113 4.59 0.05 -6.32
C SER A 113 4.99 -1.01 -7.34
N GLY A 114 6.15 -0.88 -7.99
CA GLY A 114 6.54 -1.70 -9.13
C GLY A 114 5.70 -1.46 -10.38
N HIS A 115 4.96 -0.35 -10.42
CA HIS A 115 4.07 0.04 -11.51
C HIS A 115 4.52 1.37 -12.06
N GLY A 116 4.91 1.44 -13.33
CA GLY A 116 5.46 2.68 -13.88
C GLY A 116 6.05 2.54 -15.26
N CYS A 117 6.93 3.47 -15.61
CA CYS A 117 7.70 3.49 -16.85
C CYS A 117 8.80 2.42 -16.91
N PHE A 118 8.53 1.22 -16.39
CA PHE A 118 9.38 0.04 -16.54
C PHE A 118 8.96 -0.69 -17.81
N ARG A 119 9.91 -1.06 -18.68
CA ARG A 119 9.55 -1.72 -19.95
C ARG A 119 8.76 -3.01 -19.77
N ALA A 120 9.07 -3.80 -18.74
CA ALA A 120 8.28 -5.00 -18.43
C ALA A 120 6.82 -4.67 -18.09
N TYR A 121 6.58 -3.56 -17.39
CA TYR A 121 5.23 -3.08 -17.09
C TYR A 121 4.53 -2.51 -18.34
N LEU A 122 5.22 -1.68 -19.12
CA LEU A 122 4.67 -1.07 -20.35
C LEU A 122 4.34 -2.11 -21.42
N HIS A 123 5.21 -3.12 -21.61
CA HIS A 123 5.01 -4.24 -22.53
C HIS A 123 3.76 -5.05 -22.17
N ARG A 124 3.46 -5.26 -20.88
CA ARG A 124 2.20 -5.92 -20.44
C ARG A 124 0.94 -5.21 -20.95
N PHE A 125 1.00 -3.89 -21.17
CA PHE A 125 -0.09 -3.09 -21.73
C PHE A 125 0.08 -2.77 -23.23
N LYS A 126 1.02 -3.44 -23.91
CA LYS A 126 1.33 -3.24 -25.34
C LYS A 126 1.74 -1.79 -25.66
N ARG A 127 2.49 -1.16 -24.76
CA ARG A 127 3.01 0.22 -24.91
C ARG A 127 4.52 0.29 -25.17
N ASP A 128 5.21 -0.82 -25.03
CA ASP A 128 6.61 -1.01 -25.43
C ASP A 128 6.71 -2.35 -26.15
N ASP A 129 7.54 -2.42 -27.18
CA ASP A 129 7.73 -3.62 -28.02
C ASP A 129 8.60 -4.68 -27.35
N SER A 130 9.33 -4.32 -26.28
CA SER A 130 10.18 -5.24 -25.54
C SER A 130 10.05 -5.03 -24.05
N LEU A 131 10.05 -6.14 -23.30
CA LEU A 131 10.12 -6.13 -21.84
C LEU A 131 11.56 -6.06 -21.29
N LYS A 132 12.58 -6.15 -22.16
CA LYS A 132 13.97 -6.35 -21.78
C LYS A 132 14.69 -5.05 -21.45
N CYS A 133 15.58 -5.10 -20.46
CA CYS A 133 16.50 -4.02 -20.14
C CYS A 133 17.53 -3.82 -21.27
N PRO A 134 17.76 -2.57 -21.73
CA PRO A 134 18.79 -2.28 -22.73
C PRO A 134 20.21 -2.60 -22.26
N SER A 135 20.49 -2.41 -20.96
CA SER A 135 21.84 -2.53 -20.38
C SER A 135 22.15 -3.92 -19.86
N CYS A 136 21.13 -4.72 -19.56
CA CYS A 136 21.24 -6.00 -18.88
C CYS A 136 20.67 -7.13 -19.78
N PRO A 137 21.52 -7.87 -20.54
CA PRO A 137 21.06 -8.83 -21.55
C PRO A 137 20.12 -9.90 -21.00
N GLY A 138 18.95 -10.06 -21.65
CA GLY A 138 17.97 -11.09 -21.32
C GLY A 138 17.19 -10.88 -20.01
N LYS A 139 17.43 -9.78 -19.29
CA LYS A 139 16.70 -9.45 -18.06
C LYS A 139 15.47 -8.58 -18.38
N PRO A 140 14.29 -8.87 -17.79
CA PRO A 140 13.17 -7.96 -17.85
C PRO A 140 13.50 -6.66 -17.11
N GLU A 141 13.12 -5.52 -17.66
CA GLU A 141 13.21 -4.24 -16.96
C GLU A 141 11.94 -4.03 -16.15
N ASP A 142 11.89 -4.63 -14.97
CA ASP A 142 10.90 -4.35 -13.92
C ASP A 142 11.52 -3.48 -12.80
N ALA A 143 10.73 -3.11 -11.80
CA ALA A 143 11.22 -2.24 -10.72
C ALA A 143 12.34 -2.89 -9.89
N GLU A 144 12.29 -4.21 -9.68
CA GLU A 144 13.34 -4.94 -8.95
C GLU A 144 14.65 -4.93 -9.72
N HIS A 145 14.56 -5.14 -11.03
CA HIS A 145 15.70 -5.07 -11.90
C HIS A 145 16.24 -3.65 -12.02
N VAL A 146 15.41 -2.62 -12.20
CA VAL A 146 15.88 -1.23 -12.26
C VAL A 146 16.53 -0.79 -10.95
N PHE A 147 16.00 -1.26 -9.81
CA PHE A 147 16.61 -1.01 -8.51
C PHE A 147 18.02 -1.64 -8.37
N SER A 148 18.33 -2.69 -9.13
CA SER A 148 19.58 -3.46 -9.02
C SER A 148 20.53 -3.37 -10.23
N CYS A 149 20.04 -3.00 -11.42
CA CYS A 149 20.80 -2.92 -12.68
C CYS A 149 21.62 -1.62 -12.76
N SER A 150 21.31 -0.60 -11.95
CA SER A 150 22.15 0.60 -11.83
C SER A 150 23.21 0.40 -10.73
N PRO A 151 24.50 0.23 -11.06
CA PRO A 151 25.52 0.75 -10.16
C PRO A 151 25.41 2.28 -10.21
N PHE A 152 25.50 2.95 -9.07
CA PHE A 152 25.67 4.40 -9.05
C PHE A 152 26.93 4.80 -9.83
#